data_AF-A0AAV1YVF8-F1
#
_entry.id   AF-A0AAV1YVF8-F1
#
_cell.length_a   1.000
_cell.length_b   1.000
_cell.length_c   1.000
_cell.angle_alpha   90.00
_cell.angle_beta   90.00
_cell.angle_gamma   90.00
#
_symmetry.space_group_name_H-M   'P 1'
#
loop_
_entity.id
_entity.type
_entity.pdbx_description
1 polymer ?
#
loop_
_entity_poly.entity_id
_entity_poly.type
_entity_poly.pdbx_seq_one_letter_code
_entity_poly.pdbx_strand_id
1 'polypeptide(L)'
;MDYMTKMDLDNILKPNLTEETSIEMIRRMYGLEVTSIKPMGSFNDQNFYIQVSKQHQNPYVSEISEDGYIFKIINATKSSITGHFDSMPAAMNHLYKKGLRVSIPVRNIDGTTWKLENIPVLNKDKGPNAREKCGIHLLTFIT
;
A
#
# COMPACT_ATOMS: atom_id res chain seq x y z
N MET A 1 6.37 -14.05 -31.79
CA MET A 1 7.20 -14.47 -30.65
C MET A 1 7.32 -13.25 -29.73
N ASP A 2 6.26 -13.08 -28.93
CA ASP A 2 6.31 -12.65 -27.54
C ASP A 2 6.86 -11.24 -27.20
N TYR A 3 6.03 -10.22 -27.46
CA TYR A 3 6.17 -8.84 -26.93
C TYR A 3 6.01 -8.77 -25.39
N MET A 4 5.57 -9.87 -24.75
CA MET A 4 5.42 -9.98 -23.30
C MET A 4 6.68 -10.46 -22.58
N THR A 5 7.70 -10.97 -23.30
CA THR A 5 8.93 -11.53 -22.67
C THR A 5 10.02 -10.50 -22.40
N LYS A 6 9.77 -9.21 -22.67
CA LYS A 6 10.73 -8.13 -22.41
C LYS A 6 10.11 -6.95 -21.66
N MET A 7 9.15 -7.23 -20.79
CA MET A 7 8.88 -6.32 -19.68
C MET A 7 9.97 -6.61 -18.65
N ASP A 8 11.12 -5.93 -18.79
CA ASP A 8 12.34 -6.09 -18.00
C ASP A 8 12.02 -6.47 -16.54
N LEU A 9 12.07 -7.76 -16.22
CA LEU A 9 11.96 -8.24 -14.84
C LEU A 9 13.06 -7.62 -13.95
N ASP A 10 14.15 -7.17 -14.58
CA ASP A 10 15.30 -6.55 -13.92
C ASP A 10 15.11 -5.05 -13.60
N ASN A 11 14.09 -4.38 -14.16
CA ASN A 11 13.82 -2.93 -13.95
C ASN A 11 12.57 -2.64 -13.12
N ILE A 12 11.94 -3.65 -12.51
CA ILE A 12 10.80 -3.42 -11.62
C ILE A 12 11.34 -2.80 -10.33
N LEU A 13 11.19 -1.48 -10.19
CA LEU A 13 11.46 -0.68 -8.98
C LEU A 13 10.47 -1.09 -7.87
N LYS A 14 10.58 -2.35 -7.44
CA LYS A 14 9.74 -3.01 -6.46
C LYS A 14 10.09 -2.50 -5.07
N PRO A 15 9.12 -2.10 -4.26
CA PRO A 15 9.39 -1.66 -2.90
C PRO A 15 10.03 -2.78 -2.06
N ASN A 16 10.97 -2.40 -1.20
CA ASN A 16 11.74 -3.29 -0.35
C ASN A 16 11.75 -2.81 1.10
N LEU A 17 10.57 -2.61 1.67
CA LEU A 17 10.42 -2.32 3.09
C LEU A 17 10.57 -3.58 3.94
N THR A 18 11.15 -3.42 5.12
CA THR A 18 11.08 -4.40 6.19
C THR A 18 9.72 -4.30 6.90
N GLU A 19 9.37 -5.33 7.68
CA GLU A 19 8.19 -5.29 8.55
C GLU A 19 8.29 -4.14 9.58
N GLU A 20 9.47 -3.94 10.18
CA GLU A 20 9.71 -2.88 11.16
C GLU A 20 9.45 -1.48 10.58
N THR A 21 10.03 -1.17 9.42
CA THR A 21 9.78 0.12 8.75
C THR A 21 8.31 0.24 8.32
N SER A 22 7.67 -0.85 7.92
CA SER A 22 6.25 -0.85 7.57
C SER A 22 5.37 -0.50 8.78
N ILE A 23 5.65 -1.09 9.95
CA ILE A 23 4.96 -0.77 11.21
C ILE A 23 5.13 0.71 11.57
N GLU A 24 6.36 1.23 11.51
CA GLU A 24 6.64 2.64 11.79
C GLU A 24 5.85 3.57 10.85
N MET A 25 5.80 3.22 9.56
CA MET A 25 5.06 3.99 8.57
C MET A 25 3.56 3.95 8.78
N ILE A 26 2.99 2.79 9.13
CA ILE A 26 1.56 2.66 9.48
C ILE A 26 1.24 3.53 10.68
N ARG A 27 2.09 3.51 11.71
CA ARG A 27 1.93 4.34 12.91
C ARG A 27 1.99 5.83 12.56
N ARG A 28 3.02 6.27 11.82
CA ARG A 28 3.22 7.67 11.44
C ARG A 28 2.14 8.21 10.51
N MET A 29 1.72 7.43 9.52
CA MET A 29 0.84 7.91 8.45
C MET A 29 -0.63 7.67 8.78
N TYR A 30 -0.96 6.57 9.44
CA TYR A 30 -2.34 6.20 9.72
C TYR A 30 -2.68 6.30 11.20
N GLY A 31 -1.75 6.59 12.10
CA GLY A 31 -2.03 6.67 13.54
C GLY A 31 -2.53 5.36 14.15
N LEU A 32 -2.23 4.22 13.52
CA LEU A 32 -2.64 2.89 13.95
C LEU A 32 -1.46 2.17 14.61
N GLU A 33 -1.73 1.47 15.71
CA GLU A 33 -0.73 0.62 16.38
C GLU A 33 -0.86 -0.82 15.87
N VAL A 34 0.17 -1.33 15.19
CA VAL A 34 0.17 -2.67 14.59
C VAL A 34 0.40 -3.74 15.65
N THR A 35 -0.47 -4.74 15.73
CA THR A 35 -0.37 -5.87 16.66
C THR A 35 0.17 -7.13 15.99
N SER A 36 0.01 -7.26 14.67
CA SER A 36 0.59 -8.32 13.86
C SER A 36 0.80 -7.85 12.42
N ILE A 37 1.88 -8.30 11.79
CA ILE A 37 2.20 -8.03 10.40
C ILE A 37 2.65 -9.31 9.72
N LYS A 38 2.23 -9.51 8.47
CA LYS A 38 2.62 -10.65 7.65
C LYS A 38 2.87 -10.21 6.20
N PRO A 39 4.06 -10.43 5.63
CA PRO A 39 4.32 -10.19 4.22
C PRO A 39 3.41 -11.07 3.35
N MET A 40 2.89 -10.48 2.27
CA MET A 40 2.07 -11.19 1.30
C MET A 40 2.79 -11.32 -0.04
N GLY A 41 2.59 -12.47 -0.69
CA GLY A 41 3.06 -12.70 -2.05
C GLY A 41 2.57 -11.59 -2.99
N SER A 42 3.51 -10.96 -3.68
CA SER A 42 3.24 -9.84 -4.58
C SER A 42 4.31 -9.82 -5.67
N PHE A 43 3.89 -9.54 -6.91
CA PHE A 43 4.81 -9.54 -8.06
C PHE A 43 5.64 -8.25 -8.08
N ASN A 44 5.02 -7.11 -8.41
CA ASN A 44 5.71 -5.81 -8.53
C ASN A 44 5.53 -4.89 -7.31
N ASP A 45 4.34 -4.93 -6.70
CA ASP A 45 4.04 -4.16 -5.50
C ASP A 45 4.61 -4.90 -4.27
N GLN A 46 4.52 -4.28 -3.09
CA GLN A 46 4.77 -4.94 -1.82
C GLN A 46 3.53 -4.80 -0.94
N ASN A 47 3.05 -5.92 -0.40
CA ASN A 47 1.83 -5.98 0.40
C ASN A 47 2.12 -6.63 1.75
N PHE A 48 1.52 -6.08 2.80
CA PHE A 48 1.52 -6.67 4.14
C PHE A 48 0.08 -6.79 4.63
N TYR A 49 -0.27 -7.96 5.14
CA TYR A 49 -1.47 -8.12 5.95
C TYR A 49 -1.16 -7.67 7.37
N ILE A 50 -2.02 -6.84 7.95
CA ILE A 50 -1.82 -6.31 9.30
C ILE A 50 -3.08 -6.45 10.15
N GLN A 51 -2.86 -6.64 11.44
CA GLN A 51 -3.84 -6.46 12.51
C GLN A 51 -3.39 -5.26 13.36
N VAL A 52 -4.35 -4.52 13.92
CA VAL A 52 -4.08 -3.31 14.69
C VAL A 52 -4.87 -3.27 15.99
N SER A 53 -4.39 -2.49 16.95
CA SER A 53 -5.09 -2.26 18.22
C SER A 53 -6.40 -1.50 18.01
N LYS A 54 -7.38 -1.72 18.90
CA LYS A 54 -8.62 -0.93 18.96
C LYS A 54 -8.35 0.54 19.31
N GLN A 55 -7.30 0.81 20.09
CA GLN A 55 -6.87 2.18 20.39
C GLN A 55 -6.01 2.71 19.25
N HIS A 56 -6.42 3.84 18.68
CA HIS A 56 -5.70 4.51 17.59
C HIS A 56 -5.86 6.04 17.66
N GLN A 57 -5.04 6.74 16.89
CA GLN A 57 -5.01 8.20 16.82
C GLN A 57 -5.63 8.75 15.52
N ASN A 58 -6.05 7.89 14.59
CA ASN A 58 -6.65 8.31 13.33
C ASN A 58 -8.06 8.90 13.52
N PRO A 59 -8.31 10.19 13.21
CA PRO A 59 -9.64 10.78 13.35
C PRO A 59 -10.62 10.37 12.24
N TYR A 60 -10.14 9.72 11.18
CA TYR A 60 -10.96 9.29 10.04
C TYR A 60 -11.36 7.82 10.07
N VAL A 61 -10.88 7.08 11.07
CA VAL A 61 -11.25 5.68 11.33
C VAL A 61 -12.19 5.70 12.53
N SER A 62 -13.45 5.31 12.34
CA SER A 62 -14.42 5.22 13.44
C SER A 62 -14.35 3.87 14.16
N GLU A 63 -14.03 2.81 13.41
CA GLU A 63 -14.00 1.44 13.89
C GLU A 63 -12.85 0.68 13.21
N ILE A 64 -12.19 -0.18 13.98
CA ILE A 64 -11.16 -1.08 13.45
C ILE A 64 -11.82 -2.27 12.75
N SER A 65 -11.33 -2.58 11.55
CA SER A 65 -11.70 -3.78 10.81
C SER A 65 -11.24 -5.03 11.56
N GLU A 66 -12.17 -5.89 11.97
CA GLU A 66 -11.86 -7.15 12.66
C GLU A 66 -11.01 -8.08 11.76
N ASP A 67 -11.25 -8.04 10.46
CA ASP A 67 -10.51 -8.82 9.46
C ASP A 67 -9.11 -8.24 9.17
N GLY A 68 -8.77 -7.09 9.76
CA GLY A 68 -7.51 -6.40 9.56
C GLY A 68 -7.46 -5.61 8.25
N TYR A 69 -6.24 -5.30 7.82
CA TYR A 69 -5.96 -4.42 6.68
C TYR A 69 -4.84 -4.95 5.79
N ILE A 70 -4.81 -4.44 4.56
CA ILE A 70 -3.69 -4.58 3.64
C ILE A 70 -2.94 -3.25 3.57
N PHE A 71 -1.71 -3.24 4.08
CA PHE A 71 -0.76 -2.16 3.83
C PHE A 71 -0.03 -2.44 2.50
N LYS A 72 -0.31 -1.59 1.51
CA LYS A 72 0.14 -1.78 0.13
C LYS A 72 1.05 -0.65 -0.30
N ILE A 73 2.21 -1.03 -0.82
CA ILE A 73 3.17 -0.13 -1.46
C ILE A 73 3.19 -0.43 -2.96
N ILE A 74 2.76 0.54 -3.74
CA ILE A 74 2.75 0.49 -5.21
C ILE A 74 4.17 0.69 -5.72
N ASN A 75 4.61 -0.12 -6.68
CA ASN A 75 5.92 0.03 -7.31
C ASN A 75 6.13 1.43 -7.91
N ALA A 76 7.39 1.87 -7.98
CA ALA A 76 7.70 3.24 -8.39
C ALA A 76 7.25 3.55 -9.82
N THR A 77 7.32 2.58 -10.74
CA THR A 77 6.89 2.74 -12.14
C THR A 77 5.40 3.05 -12.24
N LYS A 78 4.55 2.37 -11.48
CA LYS A 78 3.12 2.70 -11.41
C LYS A 78 2.85 3.98 -10.63
N SER A 79 3.70 4.28 -9.64
CA SER A 79 3.56 5.46 -8.80
C SER A 79 3.85 6.77 -9.53
N SER A 80 4.52 6.73 -10.68
CA SER A 80 4.75 7.90 -11.53
C SER A 80 3.56 8.24 -12.45
N ILE A 81 2.56 7.34 -12.57
CA ILE A 81 1.40 7.55 -13.43
C ILE A 81 0.44 8.54 -12.76
N THR A 82 0.26 9.71 -13.37
CA THR A 82 -0.64 10.76 -12.89
C THR A 82 -2.10 10.27 -12.86
N GLY A 83 -2.84 10.60 -11.80
CA GLY A 83 -4.28 10.29 -11.67
C GLY A 83 -4.62 8.85 -11.30
N HIS A 84 -3.64 7.93 -11.28
CA HIS A 84 -3.83 6.53 -10.87
C HIS A 84 -4.37 6.42 -9.43
N PHE A 85 -3.83 7.25 -8.53
CA PHE A 85 -4.13 7.20 -7.11
C PHE A 85 -5.49 7.79 -6.73
N ASP A 86 -6.09 8.60 -7.58
CA ASP A 86 -7.43 9.15 -7.35
C ASP A 86 -8.51 8.26 -7.99
N SER A 87 -8.18 7.67 -9.14
CA SER A 87 -9.11 6.83 -9.91
C SER A 87 -9.42 5.50 -9.21
N MET A 88 -8.40 4.83 -8.64
CA MET A 88 -8.62 3.53 -7.99
C MET A 88 -9.52 3.63 -6.73
N PRO A 89 -9.28 4.55 -5.77
CA PRO A 89 -10.19 4.74 -4.65
C PRO A 89 -11.61 5.10 -5.07
N ALA A 90 -11.78 5.91 -6.12
CA ALA A 90 -13.10 6.27 -6.61
C ALA A 90 -13.86 5.04 -7.13
N ALA A 91 -13.18 4.16 -7.88
CA ALA A 91 -13.77 2.91 -8.36
C ALA A 91 -14.13 1.96 -7.22
N MET A 92 -13.22 1.73 -6.26
CA MET A 92 -13.48 0.88 -5.08
C MET A 92 -14.69 1.36 -4.28
N ASN A 93 -14.76 2.67 -4.00
CA ASN A 93 -15.89 3.27 -3.30
C ASN A 93 -17.20 3.15 -4.09
N HIS A 94 -17.16 3.28 -5.42
CA HIS A 94 -18.35 3.10 -6.25
C HIS A 94 -18.89 1.66 -6.17
N LEU A 95 -18.01 0.66 -6.29
CA LEU A 95 -18.38 -0.75 -6.21
C LEU A 95 -18.91 -1.11 -4.82
N TYR A 96 -18.27 -0.63 -3.76
CA TYR A 96 -18.73 -0.84 -2.39
C TYR A 96 -20.15 -0.26 -2.17
N LYS A 97 -20.40 0.98 -2.65
CA LYS A 97 -21.74 1.61 -2.60
C LYS A 97 -22.81 0.84 -3.39
N LYS A 98 -22.41 -0.02 -4.33
CA LYS A 98 -23.31 -0.92 -5.08
C LYS A 98 -23.51 -2.27 -4.40
N GLY A 99 -22.96 -2.46 -3.20
CA GLY A 99 -23.11 -3.68 -2.41
C GLY A 99 -22.10 -4.78 -2.77
N LEU A 100 -21.08 -4.49 -3.58
CA LEU A 100 -20.02 -5.45 -3.86
C LEU A 100 -19.02 -5.51 -2.71
N ARG A 101 -18.60 -6.72 -2.36
CA ARG A 101 -17.51 -6.97 -1.41
C ARG A 101 -16.18 -6.63 -2.07
N VAL A 102 -15.66 -5.46 -1.77
CA VAL A 102 -14.39 -4.95 -2.28
C VAL A 102 -13.62 -4.27 -1.15
N SER A 103 -12.29 -4.22 -1.27
CA SER A 103 -11.45 -3.47 -0.35
C SER A 103 -11.77 -1.98 -0.46
N ILE A 104 -11.79 -1.29 0.68
CA ILE A 104 -12.00 0.15 0.75
C ILE A 104 -10.71 0.81 1.23
N PRO A 105 -10.26 1.89 0.57
CA PRO A 105 -9.13 2.67 1.05
C PRO A 105 -9.43 3.36 2.38
N VAL A 106 -8.54 3.17 3.34
CA VAL A 106 -8.55 3.83 4.64
C VAL A 106 -7.90 5.20 4.48
N ARG A 107 -8.50 6.22 5.12
CA ARG A 107 -7.90 7.55 5.16
C ARG A 107 -6.72 7.59 6.15
N ASN A 108 -5.63 8.21 5.73
CA ASN A 108 -4.50 8.53 6.59
C ASN A 108 -4.84 9.73 7.49
N ILE A 109 -3.94 10.09 8.41
CA ILE A 109 -4.14 11.20 9.35
C ILE A 109 -4.25 12.57 8.67
N ASP A 110 -3.82 12.69 7.41
CA ASP A 110 -3.95 13.90 6.60
C ASP A 110 -5.31 13.94 5.86
N GLY A 111 -6.16 12.92 6.03
CA GLY A 111 -7.50 12.82 5.42
C GLY A 111 -7.52 12.29 3.98
N THR A 112 -6.37 11.91 3.43
CA THR A 112 -6.23 11.37 2.06
C THR A 112 -6.19 9.83 2.09
N THR A 113 -6.50 9.17 0.98
CA THR A 113 -6.53 7.69 0.88
C THR A 113 -5.22 7.08 0.39
N TRP A 114 -4.22 7.92 0.18
CA TRP A 114 -2.90 7.54 -0.31
C TRP A 114 -1.85 8.59 0.03
N LYS A 115 -0.57 8.22 -0.02
CA LYS A 115 0.55 9.16 0.08
C LYS A 115 1.74 8.65 -0.74
N LEU A 116 2.53 9.56 -1.30
CA LEU A 116 3.83 9.21 -1.90
C LEU A 116 4.92 9.35 -0.84
N GLU A 117 5.73 8.33 -0.70
CA GLU A 117 6.91 8.34 0.18
C GLU A 117 8.13 7.86 -0.59
N ASN A 118 9.32 8.26 -0.13
CA ASN A 118 10.56 7.82 -0.73
C ASN A 118 11.00 6.49 -0.08
N ILE A 119 10.91 5.38 -0.81
CA ILE A 119 10.98 4.01 -0.30
C ILE A 119 12.17 3.26 -0.90
N PRO A 120 12.91 2.44 -0.14
CA PRO A 120 13.90 1.52 -0.70
C PRO A 120 13.29 0.64 -1.77
N VAL A 121 13.97 0.48 -2.90
CA VAL A 121 13.52 -0.38 -3.99
C VAL A 121 14.57 -1.43 -4.33
N LEU A 122 14.10 -2.60 -4.77
CA LEU A 122 14.96 -3.57 -5.42
C LEU A 122 15.35 -3.02 -6.80
N ASN A 123 16.63 -2.72 -6.98
CA ASN A 123 17.19 -2.40 -8.28
C ASN A 123 18.65 -2.87 -8.32
N LYS A 124 18.98 -3.74 -9.28
CA LYS A 124 20.34 -4.30 -9.42
C LYS A 124 21.36 -3.26 -9.91
N ASP A 125 20.90 -2.25 -10.65
CA ASP A 125 21.74 -1.24 -11.33
C ASP A 125 21.94 0.03 -10.49
N LYS A 126 21.00 0.38 -9.61
CA LYS A 126 21.04 1.59 -8.76
C LYS A 126 21.71 1.37 -7.40
N GLY A 127 22.16 0.15 -7.10
CA GLY A 127 22.83 -0.21 -5.86
C GLY A 127 21.89 -0.37 -4.65
N PRO A 128 22.42 -0.80 -3.49
CA PRO A 128 21.63 -1.23 -2.33
C PRO A 128 20.86 -0.09 -1.64
N ASN A 129 21.17 1.17 -1.95
CA ASN A 129 20.58 2.35 -1.33
C ASN A 129 19.59 3.07 -2.25
N ALA A 130 19.20 2.44 -3.36
CA ALA A 130 18.23 3.02 -4.29
C ALA A 130 16.89 3.29 -3.58
N ARG A 131 16.39 4.51 -3.70
CA ARG A 131 15.08 4.91 -3.18
C ARG A 131 14.29 5.62 -4.27
N GLU A 132 13.00 5.34 -4.31
CA GLU A 132 12.08 5.91 -5.29
C GLU A 132 10.77 6.34 -4.64
N LYS A 133 10.05 7.24 -5.31
CA LYS A 133 8.70 7.62 -4.87
C LYS A 133 7.71 6.49 -5.14
N CYS A 134 7.21 5.89 -4.07
CA CYS A 134 6.23 4.82 -4.11
C CYS A 134 4.92 5.28 -3.45
N GLY A 135 3.80 4.93 -4.05
CA GLY A 135 2.48 5.22 -3.51
C GLY A 135 2.10 4.22 -2.43
N ILE A 136 1.50 4.72 -1.36
CA ILE A 136 1.14 3.93 -0.18
C ILE A 136 -0.35 4.01 0.03
N HIS A 137 -0.95 2.84 0.21
CA HIS A 137 -2.35 2.68 0.59
C HIS A 137 -2.48 1.79 1.81
N LEU A 138 -3.50 2.04 2.59
CA LEU A 138 -4.05 1.09 3.53
C LEU A 138 -5.46 0.75 3.07
N LEU A 139 -5.76 -0.53 2.91
CA LEU A 139 -7.03 -1.03 2.41
C LEU A 139 -7.67 -1.95 3.45
N THR A 140 -8.99 -1.97 3.56
CA THR A 140 -9.68 -3.02 4.34
C THR A 140 -9.47 -4.39 3.70
N PHE A 141 -9.36 -5.43 4.52
CA PHE A 141 -9.37 -6.81 4.04
C PHE A 141 -10.79 -7.17 3.54
N ILE A 142 -10.91 -7.94 2.45
CA ILE A 142 -12.20 -8.35 1.90
C ILE A 142 -12.63 -9.65 2.58
N THR A 143 -13.84 -9.67 3.15
CA THR A 143 -14.57 -10.87 3.58
C THR A 143 -15.95 -10.94 2.95
#